data_AF-A0A7Z9UYB1-F1
#
_entry.id   AF-A0A7Z9UYB1-F1
#
_cell.length_a   1.000
_cell.length_b   1.000
_cell.length_c   1.000
_cell.angle_alpha   90.00
_cell.angle_beta   90.00
_cell.angle_gamma   90.00
#
_symmetry.space_group_name_H-M   'P 1'
#
loop_
_entity.id
_entity.type
_entity.pdbx_description
1 polymer ?
#
loop_
_entity_poly.entity_id
_entity_poly.type
_entity_poly.pdbx_seq_one_letter_code
_entity_poly.pdbx_strand_id
1 'polypeptide(L)'
;LATFLASLGNIASARNQRKGIPVVQANTFGMTYGALLMLGLSLGTGQEFTFELTITYVSSLVFLSVFASIIAFWSYLTLLGRVGVERAAYATLLFPLVALAISTVAEGYQWTVFGVTGILLILSGNLLIHKRST
;
A
#
# COMPACT_ATOMS: atom_id res chain seq x y z
N LEU A 1 0.45 3.19 15.00
CA LEU A 1 0.76 4.45 14.27
C LEU A 1 0.45 4.33 12.78
N ALA A 2 1.04 3.37 12.05
CA ALA A 2 0.81 3.20 10.60
C ALA A 2 -0.68 3.10 10.21
N THR A 3 -1.47 2.26 10.89
CA THR A 3 -2.91 2.11 10.62
C THR A 3 -3.70 3.40 10.87
N PHE A 4 -3.31 4.18 11.87
CA PHE A 4 -3.95 5.46 12.18
C PHE A 4 -3.69 6.49 11.08
N LEU A 5 -2.44 6.63 10.64
CA LEU A 5 -2.06 7.51 9.53
C LEU A 5 -2.72 7.07 8.21
N ALA A 6 -2.76 5.76 7.94
CA ALA A 6 -3.43 5.20 6.77
C ALA A 6 -4.95 5.49 6.79
N SER A 7 -5.59 5.37 7.95
CA SER A 7 -7.01 5.68 8.11
C SER A 7 -7.30 7.18 7.88
N LEU A 8 -6.48 8.06 8.47
CA LEU A 8 -6.55 9.51 8.20
C LEU A 8 -6.38 9.83 6.71
N GLY A 9 -5.40 9.20 6.05
CA GLY A 9 -5.18 9.34 4.61
C GLY A 9 -6.37 8.87 3.77
N ASN A 10 -6.98 7.74 4.13
CA ASN A 10 -8.18 7.22 3.46
C ASN A 10 -9.39 8.18 3.64
N ILE A 11 -9.60 8.73 4.83
CA ILE A 11 -10.67 9.69 5.12
C ILE A 11 -10.46 11.00 4.36
N ALA A 12 -9.24 11.53 4.40
CA ALA A 12 -8.87 12.72 3.64
C ALA A 12 -9.05 12.52 2.14
N SER A 13 -8.62 11.37 1.61
CA SER A 13 -8.78 11.00 0.20
C SER A 13 -10.25 10.86 -0.18
N ALA A 14 -11.08 10.21 0.65
CA ALA A 14 -12.51 10.12 0.43
C ALA A 14 -13.17 11.49 0.41
N ARG A 15 -12.78 12.40 1.32
CA ARG A 15 -13.26 13.79 1.32
C ARG A 15 -12.85 14.55 0.07
N ASN A 16 -11.62 14.37 -0.40
CA ASN A 16 -11.09 15.02 -1.60
C ASN A 16 -11.86 14.59 -2.86
N GLN A 17 -12.14 13.29 -2.97
CA GLN A 17 -12.93 12.72 -4.06
C GLN A 17 -14.39 13.19 -4.03
N ARG A 18 -15.00 13.30 -2.83
CA ARG A 18 -16.35 13.89 -2.68
C ARG A 18 -16.44 15.36 -3.11
N LYS A 19 -15.32 16.09 -3.05
CA LYS A 19 -15.21 17.46 -3.56
C LYS A 19 -14.89 17.54 -5.06
N GLY A 20 -14.86 16.40 -5.76
CA GLY A 20 -14.58 16.33 -7.19
C GLY A 20 -13.11 16.46 -7.57
N ILE A 21 -12.19 16.39 -6.60
CA ILE A 21 -10.75 16.50 -6.89
C ILE A 21 -10.27 15.18 -7.51
N PRO A 22 -9.60 15.20 -8.67
CA PRO A 22 -9.11 14.00 -9.33
C PRO A 22 -8.12 13.21 -8.44
N VAL A 23 -8.28 11.89 -8.42
CA VAL A 23 -7.42 10.96 -7.67
C VAL A 23 -5.95 11.11 -8.05
N VAL A 24 -5.67 11.30 -9.34
CA VAL A 24 -4.30 11.49 -9.85
C VAL A 24 -3.63 12.69 -9.19
N GLN A 25 -4.28 13.85 -9.19
CA GLN A 25 -3.72 15.06 -8.59
C GLN A 25 -3.48 14.90 -7.09
N ALA A 26 -4.47 14.37 -6.37
CA ALA A 26 -4.36 14.12 -4.95
C ALA A 26 -3.19 13.18 -4.62
N ASN A 27 -3.03 12.11 -5.40
CA ASN A 27 -1.94 11.14 -5.24
C ASN A 27 -0.58 11.76 -5.57
N THR A 28 -0.48 12.56 -6.65
CA THR A 28 0.74 13.26 -7.02
C THR A 28 1.21 14.19 -5.90
N PHE A 29 0.33 15.03 -5.36
CA PHE A 29 0.70 15.89 -4.23
C PHE A 29 1.08 15.07 -2.99
N GLY A 30 0.30 14.05 -2.64
CA GLY A 30 0.58 13.19 -1.49
C GLY A 30 1.94 12.51 -1.58
N MET A 31 2.28 11.95 -2.74
CA MET A 31 3.57 11.30 -2.98
C MET A 31 4.73 12.30 -2.99
N THR A 32 4.55 13.49 -3.59
CA THR A 32 5.58 14.53 -3.60
C THR A 32 5.91 15.01 -2.18
N TYR A 33 4.89 15.30 -1.36
CA TYR A 33 5.13 15.67 0.04
C TYR A 33 5.76 14.54 0.84
N GLY A 34 5.34 13.28 0.60
CA GLY A 34 5.96 12.11 1.21
C GLY A 34 7.44 11.95 0.84
N ALA A 35 7.78 12.13 -0.44
CA ALA A 35 9.15 12.08 -0.93
C ALA A 35 10.03 13.20 -0.37
N LEU A 36 9.52 14.44 -0.33
CA LEU A 36 10.24 15.59 0.25
C LEU A 36 10.48 15.41 1.75
N LEU A 37 9.49 14.88 2.48
CA LEU A 37 9.61 14.60 3.90
C LEU A 37 10.64 13.48 4.14
N MET A 38 10.57 12.39 3.36
CA MET A 38 11.58 11.33 3.41
C MET A 38 12.99 11.86 3.11
N LEU A 39 13.13 12.74 2.12
CA LEU A 39 14.40 13.37 1.77
C LEU A 39 14.94 14.21 2.94
N GLY A 40 14.10 15.06 3.55
CA GLY A 40 14.48 15.87 4.70
C GLY A 40 14.90 15.02 5.91
N LEU A 41 14.17 13.92 6.18
CA LEU A 41 14.53 12.97 7.23
C LEU A 41 15.85 12.24 6.93
N SER A 42 16.08 11.85 5.68
CA SER A 42 17.34 11.20 5.26
C SER A 42 18.53 12.12 5.50
N LEU A 43 18.39 13.40 5.15
CA LEU A 43 19.43 14.41 5.39
C LEU A 43 19.66 14.65 6.89
N GLY A 44 18.58 14.71 7.69
CA GLY A 44 18.67 14.91 9.14
C GLY A 44 19.21 13.71 9.91
N THR A 45 19.08 12.49 9.36
CA THR A 45 19.60 11.25 9.96
C THR A 45 21.04 10.92 9.52
N GLY A 46 21.62 11.73 8.63
CA GLY A 46 22.98 11.53 8.14
C GLY A 46 23.15 10.28 7.27
N GLN A 47 22.06 9.77 6.69
CA GLN A 47 22.14 8.63 5.79
C GLN A 47 22.86 9.00 4.50
N GLU A 48 23.83 8.19 4.09
CA GLU A 48 24.52 8.38 2.83
C GLU A 48 23.55 8.12 1.68
N PHE A 49 23.38 9.12 0.82
CA PHE A 49 22.57 8.99 -0.39
C PHE A 49 23.41 8.28 -1.46
N THR A 50 23.58 6.96 -1.32
CA THR A 50 24.31 6.13 -2.27
C THR A 50 23.44 5.83 -3.48
N PHE A 51 23.66 6.59 -4.55
CA PHE A 51 23.02 6.35 -5.83
C PHE A 51 23.99 5.61 -6.75
N GLU A 52 23.78 4.31 -6.91
CA GLU A 52 24.56 3.50 -7.84
C GLU A 52 23.95 3.55 -9.24
N LEU A 53 24.71 4.03 -10.23
CA LEU A 53 24.31 4.04 -11.65
C LEU A 53 24.39 2.65 -12.30
N THR A 54 24.02 1.61 -11.56
CA THR A 54 23.94 0.23 -12.04
C THR A 54 22.56 -0.01 -12.63
N ILE A 55 22.48 -0.74 -13.76
CA ILE A 55 21.20 -1.07 -14.40
C ILE A 55 20.21 -1.74 -13.43
N THR A 56 20.71 -2.61 -12.55
CA THR A 56 19.92 -3.30 -11.52
C THR A 56 19.32 -2.34 -10.51
N TYR A 57 20.10 -1.36 -10.03
CA TYR A 57 19.65 -0.37 -9.05
C TYR A 57 18.61 0.56 -9.68
N VAL A 58 18.90 1.14 -10.84
CA VAL A 58 18.01 2.07 -11.52
C VAL A 58 16.70 1.39 -11.93
N SER A 59 16.76 0.17 -12.49
CA SER A 59 15.55 -0.57 -12.86
C SER A 59 14.69 -0.93 -11.64
N SER A 60 15.30 -1.36 -10.53
CA SER A 60 14.58 -1.64 -9.29
C SER A 60 13.93 -0.39 -8.72
N LEU A 61 14.65 0.74 -8.70
CA LEU A 61 14.15 2.03 -8.22
C LEU A 61 12.97 2.53 -9.07
N VAL A 62 13.07 2.44 -10.39
CA VAL A 62 12.00 2.82 -11.32
C VAL A 62 10.79 1.88 -11.15
N PHE A 63 11.02 0.58 -11.06
CA PHE A 63 9.95 -0.39 -10.83
C PHE A 63 9.20 -0.11 -9.52
N LEU A 64 9.93 0.13 -8.43
CA LEU A 64 9.33 0.36 -7.12
C LEU A 64 8.60 1.71 -7.04
N SER A 65 9.17 2.76 -7.62
CA SER A 65 8.56 4.09 -7.62
C SER A 65 7.34 4.18 -8.53
N VAL A 66 7.40 3.63 -9.74
CA VAL A 66 6.32 3.74 -10.72
C VAL A 66 5.23 2.69 -10.50
N PHE A 67 5.60 1.41 -10.51
CA PHE A 67 4.62 0.33 -10.46
C PHE A 67 4.16 0.06 -9.03
N ALA A 68 5.09 -0.18 -8.11
CA ALA A 68 4.75 -0.56 -6.75
C ALA A 68 4.19 0.60 -5.91
N SER A 69 4.52 1.86 -6.26
CA SER A 69 4.00 3.05 -5.58
C SER A 69 2.94 3.78 -6.41
N ILE A 70 3.31 4.52 -7.45
CA ILE A 70 2.36 5.42 -8.17
C ILE A 70 1.13 4.69 -8.69
N ILE A 71 1.33 3.61 -9.45
CA ILE A 71 0.23 2.84 -10.06
C ILE A 71 -0.57 2.08 -8.99
N ALA A 72 0.09 1.48 -8.00
CA ALA A 72 -0.56 0.75 -6.92
C ALA A 72 -1.49 1.66 -6.10
N PHE A 73 -0.98 2.81 -5.64
CA PHE A 73 -1.77 3.77 -4.87
C PHE A 73 -2.87 4.42 -5.70
N TRP A 74 -2.59 4.78 -6.96
CA TRP A 74 -3.62 5.30 -7.85
C TRP A 74 -4.77 4.31 -8.01
N SER A 75 -4.45 3.03 -8.23
CA SER A 75 -5.44 1.95 -8.36
C SER A 75 -6.23 1.77 -7.06
N TYR A 76 -5.55 1.74 -5.91
CA TYR A 76 -6.19 1.63 -4.60
C TYR A 76 -7.12 2.82 -4.29
N LEU A 77 -6.67 4.06 -4.52
CA LEU A 77 -7.48 5.26 -4.26
C LEU A 77 -8.66 5.38 -5.22
N THR A 78 -8.49 4.95 -6.47
CA THR A 78 -9.58 4.87 -7.46
C THR A 78 -10.61 3.82 -7.04
N LEU A 79 -10.16 2.65 -6.59
CA LEU A 79 -11.03 1.62 -6.03
C LEU A 79 -11.80 2.18 -4.82
N LEU A 80 -11.10 2.82 -3.89
CA LEU A 80 -11.68 3.47 -2.71
C LEU A 80 -12.74 4.52 -3.05
N GLY A 81 -12.52 5.31 -4.10
CA GLY A 81 -13.50 6.26 -4.61
C GLY A 81 -14.77 5.61 -5.17
N ARG A 82 -14.61 4.47 -5.86
CA ARG A 82 -15.70 3.77 -6.55
C ARG A 82 -16.53 2.88 -5.63
N VAL A 83 -15.91 2.12 -4.73
CA VAL A 83 -16.59 1.12 -3.88
C VAL A 83 -16.75 1.55 -2.43
N GLY A 84 -16.15 2.69 -2.04
CA GLY A 84 -16.17 3.22 -0.68
C GLY A 84 -15.08 2.63 0.22
N VAL A 85 -14.78 3.35 1.31
CA VAL A 85 -13.67 3.05 2.25
C VAL A 85 -13.81 1.66 2.88
N GLU A 86 -15.03 1.27 3.25
CA GLU A 86 -15.30 -0.03 3.89
C GLU A 86 -14.97 -1.20 2.96
N ARG A 87 -15.37 -1.13 1.69
CA ARG A 87 -15.08 -2.19 0.72
C ARG A 87 -13.64 -2.16 0.23
N ALA A 88 -13.03 -0.99 0.12
CA ALA A 88 -11.62 -0.87 -0.25
C ALA A 88 -10.67 -1.45 0.81
N ALA A 89 -11.09 -1.48 2.08
CA ALA A 89 -10.34 -2.14 3.13
C ALA A 89 -10.19 -3.67 2.90
N TYR A 90 -11.06 -4.31 2.10
CA TYR A 90 -10.85 -5.72 1.72
C TYR A 90 -9.58 -5.93 0.89
N ALA A 91 -9.14 -4.92 0.13
CA ALA A 91 -7.90 -5.03 -0.64
C ALA A 91 -6.68 -5.23 0.27
N THR A 92 -6.63 -4.58 1.44
CA THR A 92 -5.49 -4.71 2.36
C THR A 92 -5.42 -6.09 3.01
N LEU A 93 -6.55 -6.81 3.10
CA LEU A 93 -6.59 -8.21 3.54
C LEU A 93 -6.10 -9.17 2.45
N LEU A 94 -6.25 -8.80 1.18
CA LEU A 94 -5.77 -9.59 0.05
C LEU A 94 -4.26 -9.43 -0.18
N PHE A 95 -3.66 -8.30 0.23
CA PHE A 95 -2.22 -8.05 0.00
C PHE A 95 -1.31 -9.16 0.55
N PRO A 96 -1.44 -9.62 1.80
CA PRO A 96 -0.59 -10.71 2.31
C PRO A 96 -0.83 -12.03 1.56
N LEU A 97 -2.08 -12.33 1.19
CA LEU A 97 -2.43 -13.53 0.43
C LEU A 97 -1.77 -13.55 -0.95
N VAL A 98 -1.87 -12.43 -1.67
CA VAL A 98 -1.25 -12.27 -3.00
C VAL A 98 0.27 -12.28 -2.88
N ALA A 99 0.83 -11.61 -1.86
CA ALA A 99 2.27 -11.61 -1.62
C ALA A 99 2.82 -13.02 -1.36
N LEU A 100 2.16 -13.81 -0.52
CA LEU A 100 2.56 -15.20 -0.22
C LEU A 100 2.39 -16.11 -1.44
N ALA A 101 1.32 -15.94 -2.23
CA ALA A 101 1.13 -16.69 -3.46
C ALA A 101 2.25 -16.41 -4.48
N ILE A 102 2.58 -15.13 -4.68
CA ILE A 102 3.69 -14.73 -5.56
C ILE A 102 5.02 -15.28 -5.01
N SER A 103 5.30 -15.14 -3.72
CA SER A 103 6.55 -15.67 -3.11
C SER A 103 6.62 -17.21 -3.21
N THR A 104 5.49 -17.92 -3.16
CA THR A 104 5.46 -19.38 -3.40
C THR A 104 5.91 -19.74 -4.82
N VAL A 105 5.44 -18.98 -5.82
CA VAL A 105 5.73 -19.27 -7.24
C VAL A 105 7.09 -18.73 -7.68
N ALA A 106 7.44 -17.51 -7.26
CA ALA A 106 8.62 -16.79 -7.71
C ALA A 106 9.87 -17.09 -6.87
N GLU A 107 9.71 -17.33 -5.57
CA GLU A 107 10.81 -17.49 -4.62
C GLU A 107 10.88 -18.91 -4.02
N GLY A 108 9.92 -19.79 -4.36
CA GLY A 108 9.84 -21.15 -3.83
C GLY A 108 9.48 -21.21 -2.35
N TYR A 109 8.72 -20.22 -1.85
CA TYR A 109 8.33 -20.13 -0.44
C TYR A 109 7.71 -21.44 0.08
N GLN A 110 8.29 -21.97 1.16
CA GLN A 110 7.78 -23.14 1.86
C GLN A 110 6.74 -22.72 2.88
N TRP A 111 5.52 -23.23 2.72
CA TRP A 111 4.41 -22.90 3.61
C TRP A 111 4.70 -23.36 5.04
N THR A 112 4.91 -22.39 5.92
CA THR A 112 5.09 -22.65 7.35
C THR A 112 3.74 -22.73 8.07
N VAL A 113 3.69 -23.48 9.18
CA VAL A 113 2.51 -23.55 10.06
C VAL A 113 2.10 -22.14 10.53
N PHE A 114 3.07 -21.25 10.76
CA PHE A 114 2.82 -19.84 11.10
C PHE A 114 2.20 -19.04 9.95
N GLY A 115 2.65 -19.25 8.71
CA GLY A 115 2.07 -18.60 7.52
C GLY A 115 0.61 -19.01 7.31
N VAL A 116 0.32 -20.31 7.44
CA VAL A 116 -1.05 -20.85 7.30
C VAL A 116 -1.96 -20.34 8.41
N THR A 117 -1.52 -20.38 9.67
CA THR A 117 -2.31 -19.88 10.80
C THR A 117 -2.55 -18.36 10.72
N GLY A 118 -1.58 -17.59 10.25
CA GLY A 118 -1.74 -16.16 9.97
C GLY A 118 -2.83 -15.87 8.93
N ILE A 119 -2.85 -16.61 7.81
CA ILE A 119 -3.91 -16.47 6.81
C ILE A 119 -5.28 -16.83 7.40
N LEU A 120 -5.38 -17.94 8.14
CA LEU A 120 -6.63 -18.36 8.75
C LEU A 120 -7.16 -17.32 9.75
N LEU A 121 -6.29 -16.68 10.54
CA LEU A 121 -6.64 -15.59 11.45
C LEU A 121 -7.19 -14.36 10.70
N ILE A 122 -6.54 -13.96 9.60
CA ILE A 122 -6.98 -12.83 8.77
C ILE A 122 -8.36 -13.11 8.16
N LEU A 123 -8.57 -14.30 7.60
CA LEU A 123 -9.85 -14.72 7.01
C LEU A 123 -10.96 -14.81 8.06
N SER A 124 -10.66 -15.37 9.23
CA SER A 124 -11.61 -15.48 10.33
C SER A 124 -12.04 -14.10 10.86
N GLY A 125 -11.09 -13.16 10.97
CA GLY A 125 -11.39 -11.78 11.34
C GLY A 125 -12.33 -11.07 10.35
N ASN A 126 -12.15 -11.31 9.06
CA ASN A 126 -13.05 -10.80 8.02
C ASN A 126 -14.49 -11.35 8.18
N LEU A 127 -14.62 -12.68 8.33
CA LEU A 127 -15.92 -13.34 8.51
C LEU A 127 -16.68 -12.80 9.73
N LEU A 128 -15.99 -12.52 10.83
CA LEU A 128 -16.58 -11.93 12.04
C LEU A 128 -17.10 -10.52 11.82
N ILE A 129 -16.38 -9.69 11.06
CA ILE A 129 -16.81 -8.33 10.72
C ILE A 129 -18.05 -8.38 9.82
N HIS A 130 -18.05 -9.26 8.82
CA HIS A 130 -19.18 -9.41 7.90
C HIS A 130 -20.45 -9.91 8.60
N LYS A 131 -20.32 -10.85 9.55
CA LYS A 131 -21.43 -11.36 10.36
C LYS A 131 -22.06 -10.33 11.30
N ARG A 132 -21.36 -9.23 11.62
CA ARG A 132 -21.88 -8.18 12.51
C ARG A 132 -22.63 -7.07 11.77
N SER A 133 -22.56 -7.06 10.44
CA SER A 133 -23.23 -6.09 9.55
C SER A 133 -24.55 -6.63 8.98
N THR A 134 -24.98 -7.84 9.38
CA THR A 134 -26.30 -8.44 9.09
C THR A 134 -27.11 -8.49 10.38
#